data_AF-A0A1J7JSY3-F1
#
_entry.id   AF-A0A1J7JSY3-F1
#
_cell.length_a   1.000
_cell.length_b   1.000
_cell.length_c   1.000
_cell.angle_alpha   90.00
_cell.angle_beta   90.00
_cell.angle_gamma   90.00
#
_symmetry.space_group_name_H-M   'P 1'
#
loop_
_entity.id
_entity.type
_entity.pdbx_description
1 polymer ?
#
loop_
_entity_poly.entity_id
_entity_poly.type
_entity_poly.pdbx_seq_one_letter_code
_entity_poly.pdbx_strand_id
1 'polypeptide(L)'
;MLHHRTLAQDSGGIPGPNETYVPLRVTNNCPDTVWPGIGTQHGLGPGLGGFELVPGETMAFLVGPTWQGRVWGRTNCTFNADGTGPSNLNGWNGGGQACLTGDCFGVLDCEFSGATPTTLAEFNLRGGYANSQTFYDISLVDGYNLPLAIIYIPAANTSSIPPNLTNPSCVATSGFLWPPSRTGETYSNATYPTPWESRLTNQDIAGWCPWDLQVYPPIKPGDGVYPYPDDRIQRPIFDPCLSACAATNDPAVCCTGEFDDPKVCKPSLYSEMAKSVCPDAYSFAFDDQTSTFIIPAGGGWEVVFCPAGRSTDILATFGSQLSSVASGGGTVAKAVDDAARNVTFIMTHGSGAAEMWARGTGWLVAVAVVCSVVVLLG
;
A
#
# COMPACT_ATOMS: atom_id res chain seq x y z
N MET A 1 16.41 -32.78 -7.14
CA MET A 1 17.12 -32.46 -8.41
C MET A 1 16.37 -31.31 -9.07
N LEU A 2 16.88 -30.09 -8.88
CA LEU A 2 16.35 -28.88 -9.48
C LEU A 2 16.41 -29.01 -11.01
N HIS A 3 15.26 -29.16 -11.66
CA HIS A 3 15.16 -28.94 -13.10
C HIS A 3 14.96 -27.45 -13.32
N HIS A 4 15.98 -26.78 -13.83
CA HIS A 4 15.80 -25.55 -14.61
C HIS A 4 14.83 -25.87 -15.73
N ARG A 5 13.57 -25.46 -15.59
CA ARG A 5 12.66 -25.35 -16.72
C ARG A 5 12.97 -24.04 -17.43
N THR A 6 13.61 -24.20 -18.57
CA THR A 6 13.67 -23.22 -19.66
C THR A 6 12.27 -22.66 -19.90
N LEU A 7 12.18 -21.32 -19.98
CA LEU A 7 10.99 -20.55 -20.31
C LEU A 7 10.32 -21.17 -21.55
N ALA A 8 9.15 -21.78 -21.35
CA ALA A 8 8.27 -22.16 -22.44
C ALA A 8 7.45 -20.93 -22.82
N GLN A 9 7.78 -20.35 -23.98
CA GLN A 9 6.88 -19.47 -24.71
C GLN A 9 5.63 -20.25 -25.08
N ASP A 10 4.46 -19.83 -24.59
CA ASP A 10 3.22 -20.03 -25.34
C ASP A 10 2.25 -18.85 -25.16
N SER A 11 1.84 -18.31 -26.31
CA SER A 11 0.63 -17.53 -26.62
C SER A 11 0.23 -16.27 -25.81
N GLY A 12 1.19 -15.47 -25.36
CA GLY A 12 1.03 -14.00 -25.24
C GLY A 12 2.07 -13.34 -26.14
N GLY A 13 1.65 -12.55 -27.13
CA GLY A 13 2.48 -12.09 -28.25
C GLY A 13 3.93 -11.78 -27.88
N ILE A 14 4.88 -12.45 -28.55
CA ILE A 14 6.31 -12.15 -28.44
C ILE A 14 6.48 -10.67 -28.80
N PRO A 15 6.99 -9.81 -27.90
CA PRO A 15 7.23 -8.42 -28.23
C PRO A 15 8.12 -8.34 -29.47
N GLY A 16 7.73 -7.51 -30.42
CA GLY A 16 8.51 -7.29 -31.63
C GLY A 16 9.92 -6.80 -31.30
N PRO A 17 10.86 -6.83 -32.26
CA PRO A 17 12.26 -6.43 -32.07
C PRO A 17 12.48 -4.97 -31.60
N ASN A 18 11.42 -4.18 -31.41
CA ASN A 18 11.42 -2.80 -30.94
C ASN A 18 10.67 -2.58 -29.60
N GLU A 19 10.16 -3.61 -28.94
CA GLU A 19 9.42 -3.48 -27.67
C GLU A 19 10.36 -3.67 -26.47
N THR A 20 10.56 -2.60 -25.71
CA THR A 20 11.36 -2.60 -24.47
C THR A 20 10.55 -3.20 -23.32
N TYR A 21 11.00 -4.33 -22.79
CA TYR A 21 10.47 -4.89 -21.54
C TYR A 21 10.72 -3.96 -20.35
N VAL A 22 9.84 -4.03 -19.36
CA VAL A 22 9.94 -3.30 -18.10
C VAL A 22 10.36 -4.26 -16.98
N PRO A 23 11.45 -3.98 -16.23
CA PRO A 23 11.83 -4.78 -15.07
C PRO A 23 10.79 -4.70 -13.95
N LEU A 24 10.44 -5.84 -13.38
CA LEU A 24 9.67 -5.95 -12.14
C LEU A 24 10.43 -6.85 -11.17
N ARG A 25 10.74 -6.35 -9.98
CA ARG A 25 11.38 -7.12 -8.90
C ARG A 25 10.41 -7.25 -7.73
N VAL A 26 10.50 -8.36 -7.03
CA VAL A 26 9.73 -8.61 -5.80
C VAL A 26 10.69 -9.12 -4.74
N THR A 27 10.75 -8.41 -3.61
CA THR A 27 11.72 -8.63 -2.55
C THR A 27 11.01 -8.91 -1.24
N ASN A 28 11.45 -9.94 -0.52
CA ASN A 28 10.95 -10.25 0.81
C ASN A 28 11.96 -9.82 1.88
N ASN A 29 11.69 -8.71 2.57
CA ASN A 29 12.45 -8.31 3.76
C ASN A 29 11.75 -8.71 5.07
N CYS A 30 10.64 -9.46 5.00
CA CYS A 30 9.98 -9.98 6.18
C CYS A 30 10.84 -11.07 6.85
N PRO A 31 10.70 -11.28 8.16
CA PRO A 31 11.44 -12.32 8.87
C PRO A 31 10.98 -13.75 8.50
N ASP A 32 9.80 -13.86 7.89
CA ASP A 32 9.16 -15.12 7.49
C ASP A 32 8.95 -15.19 5.98
N THR A 33 8.78 -16.41 5.46
CA THR A 33 8.41 -16.65 4.06
C THR A 33 7.07 -15.98 3.74
N VAL A 34 7.03 -15.31 2.59
CA VAL A 34 5.80 -14.80 2.00
C VAL A 34 5.58 -15.48 0.65
N TRP A 35 4.32 -15.52 0.19
CA TRP A 35 4.00 -16.01 -1.14
C TRP A 35 3.44 -14.87 -1.95
N PRO A 36 4.25 -14.12 -2.69
CA PRO A 36 3.73 -13.03 -3.51
C PRO A 36 2.73 -13.55 -4.54
N GLY A 37 1.67 -12.78 -4.76
CA GLY A 37 0.74 -12.92 -5.87
C GLY A 37 0.95 -11.76 -6.85
N ILE A 38 0.81 -12.04 -8.15
CA ILE A 38 0.85 -11.04 -9.22
C ILE A 38 -0.38 -11.24 -10.10
N GLY A 39 -1.24 -10.23 -10.15
CA GLY A 39 -2.44 -10.23 -10.97
C GLY A 39 -2.24 -9.31 -12.17
N THR A 40 -2.33 -9.85 -13.38
CA THR A 40 -2.28 -9.04 -14.61
C THR A 40 -3.69 -8.71 -15.08
N GLN A 41 -4.00 -7.42 -15.14
CA GLN A 41 -5.30 -6.92 -15.60
C GLN A 41 -5.25 -6.56 -17.10
N HIS A 42 -4.12 -6.06 -17.57
CA HIS A 42 -3.91 -5.69 -18.97
C HIS A 42 -2.42 -5.79 -19.36
N GLY A 43 -2.14 -5.96 -20.65
CA GLY A 43 -0.78 -6.04 -21.19
C GLY A 43 -0.09 -7.38 -20.91
N LEU A 44 1.22 -7.43 -21.15
CA LEU A 44 2.03 -8.63 -20.94
C LEU A 44 2.50 -8.72 -19.48
N GLY A 45 1.99 -9.70 -18.73
CA GLY A 45 2.43 -9.99 -17.36
C GLY A 45 3.74 -10.77 -17.29
N PRO A 46 4.22 -11.09 -16.08
CA PRO A 46 5.52 -11.75 -15.86
C PRO A 46 5.55 -13.25 -16.21
N GLY A 47 4.43 -13.84 -16.64
CA GLY A 47 4.32 -15.25 -16.99
C GLY A 47 4.09 -16.21 -15.82
N LEU A 48 3.95 -15.67 -14.61
CA LEU A 48 3.50 -16.36 -13.40
C LEU A 48 2.67 -15.40 -12.54
N GLY A 49 1.67 -15.94 -11.87
CA GLY A 49 0.75 -15.27 -10.97
C GLY A 49 1.08 -15.44 -9.50
N GLY A 50 2.01 -16.32 -9.12
CA GLY A 50 2.49 -16.37 -7.75
C GLY A 50 3.60 -17.39 -7.49
N PHE A 51 4.30 -17.21 -6.38
CA PHE A 51 5.51 -17.96 -6.05
C PHE A 51 5.81 -17.89 -4.55
N GLU A 52 6.66 -18.78 -4.06
CA GLU A 52 7.22 -18.73 -2.71
C GLU A 52 8.45 -17.82 -2.69
N LEU A 53 8.56 -16.93 -1.71
CA LEU A 53 9.70 -16.03 -1.54
C LEU A 53 10.17 -16.04 -0.08
N VAL A 54 11.28 -16.72 0.17
CA VAL A 54 11.88 -16.83 1.51
C VAL A 54 12.53 -15.51 1.96
N PRO A 55 12.78 -15.30 3.27
CA PRO A 55 13.39 -14.08 3.79
C PRO A 55 14.71 -13.71 3.11
N GLY A 56 14.84 -12.44 2.71
CA GLY A 56 16.03 -11.87 2.08
C GLY A 56 16.15 -12.12 0.57
N GLU A 57 15.28 -12.92 -0.04
CA GLU A 57 15.32 -13.22 -1.47
C GLU A 57 14.65 -12.14 -2.31
N THR A 58 15.10 -12.05 -3.56
CA THR A 58 14.51 -11.21 -4.60
C THR A 58 14.27 -12.02 -5.86
N MET A 59 13.05 -11.99 -6.37
CA MET A 59 12.74 -12.48 -7.71
C MET A 59 12.64 -11.33 -8.70
N ALA A 60 13.10 -11.57 -9.92
CA ALA A 60 13.10 -10.60 -11.01
C ALA A 60 12.34 -11.14 -12.21
N PHE A 61 11.52 -10.27 -12.81
CA PHE A 61 10.65 -10.55 -13.92
C PHE A 61 10.75 -9.44 -14.96
N LEU A 62 10.18 -9.71 -16.13
CA LEU A 62 9.95 -8.74 -17.19
C LEU A 62 8.46 -8.68 -17.47
N VAL A 63 7.92 -7.47 -17.50
CA VAL A 63 6.55 -7.20 -17.93
C VAL A 63 6.56 -6.33 -19.19
N GLY A 64 5.44 -6.28 -19.90
CA GLY A 64 5.28 -5.41 -21.06
C GLY A 64 5.19 -3.93 -20.68
N PRO A 65 5.52 -3.01 -21.60
CA PRO A 65 5.46 -1.57 -21.35
C PRO A 65 4.03 -1.06 -21.11
N THR A 66 3.00 -1.82 -21.47
CA THR A 66 1.58 -1.51 -21.26
C THR A 66 0.94 -2.31 -20.13
N TRP A 67 1.76 -2.98 -19.31
CA TRP A 67 1.27 -3.81 -18.22
C TRP A 67 0.47 -2.97 -17.22
N GLN A 68 -0.68 -3.52 -16.84
CA GLN A 68 -1.48 -3.04 -15.72
C GLN A 68 -1.74 -4.23 -14.83
N GLY A 69 -1.48 -4.07 -13.55
CA GLY A 69 -1.56 -5.19 -12.64
C GLY A 69 -1.25 -4.79 -11.21
N ARG A 70 -1.25 -5.80 -10.35
CA ARG A 70 -1.06 -5.64 -8.92
C ARG A 70 -0.18 -6.74 -8.36
N VAL A 71 0.56 -6.40 -7.32
CA VAL A 71 1.40 -7.32 -6.54
C VAL A 71 0.97 -7.23 -5.08
N TRP A 72 0.80 -8.37 -4.42
CA TRP A 72 0.48 -8.44 -2.99
C TRP A 72 1.19 -9.62 -2.34
N GLY A 73 1.27 -9.61 -1.02
CA GLY A 73 1.91 -10.68 -0.26
C GLY A 73 0.85 -11.56 0.41
N ARG A 74 1.06 -12.88 0.34
CA ARG A 74 0.24 -13.87 1.07
C ARG A 74 1.04 -14.44 2.22
N THR A 75 0.37 -14.71 3.33
CA THR A 75 1.02 -15.18 4.56
C THR A 75 0.51 -16.55 5.00
N ASN A 76 1.40 -17.30 5.65
CA ASN A 76 1.12 -18.60 6.25
C ASN A 76 0.39 -19.55 5.27
N CYS A 77 0.99 -19.76 4.10
CA CYS A 77 0.42 -20.58 3.05
C CYS A 77 0.87 -22.03 3.13
N THR A 78 0.02 -22.97 2.69
CA THR A 78 0.41 -24.36 2.49
C THR A 78 -0.28 -24.93 1.25
N PHE A 79 0.51 -25.22 0.22
CA PHE A 79 0.04 -25.74 -1.06
C PHE A 79 0.36 -27.23 -1.24
N ASN A 80 -0.39 -27.90 -2.10
CA ASN A 80 -0.01 -29.22 -2.63
C ASN A 80 1.27 -29.11 -3.50
N ALA A 81 1.87 -30.26 -3.83
CA ALA A 81 3.19 -30.30 -4.47
C ALA A 81 3.27 -29.60 -5.83
N ASP A 82 2.14 -29.48 -6.53
CA ASP A 82 2.00 -28.83 -7.84
C ASP A 82 1.44 -27.41 -7.75
N GLY A 83 1.09 -26.91 -6.55
CA GLY A 83 0.61 -25.54 -6.35
C GLY A 83 -0.82 -25.29 -6.85
N THR A 84 -1.58 -26.33 -7.17
CA THR A 84 -2.94 -26.24 -7.73
C THR A 84 -4.05 -26.23 -6.67
N GLY A 85 -3.69 -26.32 -5.39
CA GLY A 85 -4.64 -26.28 -4.29
C GLY A 85 -3.98 -26.26 -2.91
N PRO A 86 -4.75 -26.05 -1.84
CA PRO A 86 -4.26 -26.13 -0.47
C PRO A 86 -3.84 -27.57 -0.13
N SER A 87 -2.82 -27.67 0.72
CA SER A 87 -2.43 -28.91 1.38
C SER A 87 -2.70 -28.77 2.87
N ASN A 88 -3.59 -29.60 3.40
CA ASN A 88 -3.83 -29.65 4.84
C ASN A 88 -2.93 -30.68 5.53
N LEU A 89 -2.71 -30.50 6.84
CA LEU A 89 -1.86 -31.35 7.69
C LEU A 89 -2.24 -32.85 7.71
N ASN A 90 -3.38 -33.23 7.11
CA ASN A 90 -3.88 -34.61 7.06
C ASN A 90 -3.71 -35.27 5.67
N GLY A 91 -3.03 -34.61 4.72
CA GLY A 91 -2.80 -35.15 3.37
C GLY A 91 -4.03 -35.09 2.45
N TRP A 92 -5.05 -34.32 2.81
CA TRP A 92 -6.17 -34.02 1.92
C TRP A 92 -5.84 -32.76 1.10
N ASN A 93 -5.49 -32.96 -0.17
CA ASN A 93 -5.56 -31.91 -1.18
C ASN A 93 -7.04 -31.67 -1.47
N GLY A 94 -7.55 -30.45 -1.27
CA GLY A 94 -8.98 -30.17 -1.36
C GLY A 94 -9.31 -28.71 -1.65
N GLY A 95 -10.59 -28.35 -1.68
CA GLY A 95 -11.01 -26.95 -1.85
C GLY A 95 -10.87 -26.13 -0.57
N GLY A 96 -10.68 -24.82 -0.71
CA GLY A 96 -10.54 -23.87 0.40
C GLY A 96 -9.38 -22.92 0.19
N GLN A 97 -9.04 -22.17 1.24
CA GLN A 97 -7.90 -21.26 1.25
C GLN A 97 -6.61 -22.03 1.54
N ALA A 98 -5.55 -21.71 0.81
CA ALA A 98 -4.20 -22.20 1.09
C ALA A 98 -3.42 -21.24 1.98
N CYS A 99 -3.74 -19.95 1.93
CA CYS A 99 -3.11 -18.89 2.70
C CYS A 99 -4.04 -18.31 3.76
N LEU A 100 -3.44 -17.82 4.84
CA LEU A 100 -4.17 -17.16 5.92
C LEU A 100 -4.65 -15.76 5.51
N THR A 101 -3.83 -15.03 4.76
CA THR A 101 -4.19 -13.71 4.19
C THR A 101 -3.80 -13.65 2.72
N GLY A 102 -4.55 -12.88 1.93
CA GLY A 102 -4.29 -12.67 0.50
C GLY A 102 -4.45 -13.89 -0.40
N ASP A 103 -5.08 -14.95 0.10
CA ASP A 103 -5.32 -16.17 -0.67
C ASP A 103 -6.00 -15.88 -2.02
N CYS A 104 -5.59 -16.55 -3.09
CA CYS A 104 -6.15 -16.33 -4.42
C CYS A 104 -6.84 -17.61 -4.92
N PHE A 105 -7.86 -18.07 -4.18
CA PHE A 105 -8.61 -19.31 -4.44
C PHE A 105 -7.82 -20.60 -4.21
N GLY A 106 -6.91 -20.59 -3.24
CA GLY A 106 -6.16 -21.77 -2.82
C GLY A 106 -5.05 -22.22 -3.76
N VAL A 107 -4.78 -21.49 -4.84
CA VAL A 107 -3.72 -21.81 -5.80
C VAL A 107 -2.47 -20.96 -5.56
N LEU A 108 -1.30 -21.52 -5.90
CA LEU A 108 -0.03 -20.78 -5.84
C LEU A 108 0.02 -19.72 -6.95
N ASP A 109 -0.40 -20.10 -8.15
CA ASP A 109 -0.35 -19.30 -9.37
C ASP A 109 -1.63 -18.49 -9.54
N CYS A 110 -1.65 -17.26 -9.03
CA CYS A 110 -2.86 -16.44 -8.98
C CYS A 110 -3.27 -15.89 -10.35
N GLU A 111 -4.52 -16.08 -10.75
CA GLU A 111 -5.09 -15.43 -11.95
C GLU A 111 -5.73 -14.06 -11.64
N PHE A 112 -6.20 -13.88 -10.40
CA PHE A 112 -6.93 -12.69 -9.94
C PHE A 112 -6.30 -12.09 -8.68
N SER A 113 -6.87 -11.00 -8.16
CA SER A 113 -6.47 -10.42 -6.87
C SER A 113 -6.62 -11.42 -5.72
N GLY A 114 -5.86 -11.20 -4.64
CA GLY A 114 -5.99 -11.94 -3.40
C GLY A 114 -7.24 -11.55 -2.60
N ALA A 115 -7.74 -12.46 -1.80
CA ALA A 115 -8.83 -12.25 -0.85
C ALA A 115 -8.42 -11.28 0.26
N THR A 116 -9.31 -10.33 0.55
CA THR A 116 -9.11 -9.30 1.58
C THR A 116 -8.94 -9.92 2.99
N PRO A 117 -8.12 -9.33 3.88
CA PRO A 117 -7.39 -8.08 3.67
C PRO A 117 -6.07 -8.27 2.91
N THR A 118 -5.78 -7.35 1.99
CA THR A 118 -4.53 -7.33 1.22
C THR A 118 -4.00 -5.91 1.02
N THR A 119 -2.75 -5.69 1.43
CA THR A 119 -2.00 -4.51 0.99
C THR A 119 -1.58 -4.72 -0.46
N LEU A 120 -1.98 -3.82 -1.36
CA LEU A 120 -1.70 -3.92 -2.79
C LEU A 120 -0.62 -2.92 -3.22
N ALA A 121 0.26 -3.34 -4.13
CA ALA A 121 1.01 -2.45 -5.00
C ALA A 121 0.36 -2.49 -6.38
N GLU A 122 -0.16 -1.36 -6.86
CA GLU A 122 -0.93 -1.27 -8.10
C GLU A 122 -0.15 -0.47 -9.16
N PHE A 123 -0.26 -0.89 -10.42
CA PHE A 123 0.48 -0.30 -11.54
C PHE A 123 -0.39 -0.15 -12.78
N ASN A 124 -0.25 0.99 -13.45
CA ASN A 124 -0.64 1.22 -14.83
C ASN A 124 0.50 1.92 -15.57
N LEU A 125 1.31 1.15 -16.30
CA LEU A 125 2.58 1.60 -16.88
C LEU A 125 2.45 2.51 -18.11
N ARG A 126 1.26 2.57 -18.71
CA ARG A 126 0.95 3.37 -19.90
C ARG A 126 -0.46 3.95 -19.78
N GLY A 127 -0.58 4.98 -18.95
CA GLY A 127 -1.79 5.78 -18.77
C GLY A 127 -1.59 7.25 -19.16
N GLY A 128 -2.59 8.06 -18.82
CA GLY A 128 -2.52 9.52 -18.95
C GLY A 128 -2.57 10.02 -20.40
N TYR A 129 -2.20 11.29 -20.61
CA TYR A 129 -2.28 11.91 -21.93
C TYR A 129 -1.33 11.22 -22.92
N ALA A 130 -1.85 10.82 -24.09
CA ALA A 130 -1.11 10.09 -25.13
C ALA A 130 -0.40 8.82 -24.62
N ASN A 131 -0.93 8.21 -23.55
CA ASN A 131 -0.34 7.09 -22.83
C ASN A 131 1.08 7.40 -22.32
N SER A 132 1.45 8.65 -22.02
CA SER A 132 2.85 9.02 -21.74
C SER A 132 3.28 8.89 -20.28
N GLN A 133 2.42 8.38 -19.40
CA GLN A 133 2.63 8.38 -17.95
C GLN A 133 2.47 6.98 -17.35
N THR A 134 3.16 6.75 -16.24
CA THR A 134 2.93 5.62 -15.34
C THR A 134 2.18 6.11 -14.10
N PHE A 135 1.15 5.38 -13.72
CA PHE A 135 0.41 5.52 -12.47
C PHE A 135 0.73 4.33 -11.60
N TYR A 136 0.98 4.57 -10.32
CA TYR A 136 1.22 3.51 -9.35
C TYR A 136 0.92 4.01 -7.95
N ASP A 137 0.60 3.08 -7.07
CA ASP A 137 0.22 3.39 -5.71
C ASP A 137 0.31 2.17 -4.81
N ILE A 138 0.35 2.43 -3.51
CA ILE A 138 0.08 1.43 -2.49
C ILE A 138 -1.38 1.61 -2.10
N SER A 139 -2.15 0.52 -2.09
CA SER A 139 -3.59 0.56 -1.86
C SER A 139 -3.98 -0.31 -0.68
N LEU A 140 -4.73 0.31 0.23
CA LEU A 140 -5.37 -0.29 1.40
C LEU A 140 -6.90 -0.36 1.22
N VAL A 141 -7.41 -0.12 0.00
CA VAL A 141 -8.84 -0.24 -0.32
C VAL A 141 -9.35 -1.64 -0.01
N ASP A 142 -8.51 -2.65 -0.26
CA ASP A 142 -8.77 -4.06 0.01
C ASP A 142 -8.27 -4.51 1.41
N GLY A 143 -7.90 -3.57 2.28
CA GLY A 143 -7.40 -3.85 3.62
C GLY A 143 -5.89 -3.79 3.75
N TYR A 144 -5.37 -4.25 4.89
CA TYR A 144 -3.96 -4.27 5.22
C TYR A 144 -3.55 -5.63 5.80
N ASN A 145 -2.48 -6.24 5.28
CA ASN A 145 -1.93 -7.48 5.82
C ASN A 145 -0.40 -7.52 5.90
N LEU A 146 0.32 -6.75 5.09
CA LEU A 146 1.77 -6.68 5.15
C LEU A 146 2.26 -5.25 4.91
N PRO A 147 3.35 -4.82 5.55
CA PRO A 147 4.04 -3.61 5.17
C PRO A 147 4.59 -3.75 3.74
N LEU A 148 4.51 -2.68 2.96
CA LEU A 148 4.86 -2.70 1.54
C LEU A 148 5.55 -1.41 1.13
N ALA A 149 6.53 -1.49 0.23
CA ALA A 149 7.08 -0.35 -0.49
C ALA A 149 7.13 -0.62 -1.99
N ILE A 150 7.07 0.46 -2.77
CA ILE A 150 7.31 0.45 -4.21
C ILE A 150 8.55 1.28 -4.47
N ILE A 151 9.55 0.69 -5.10
CA ILE A 151 10.82 1.36 -5.42
C ILE A 151 10.91 1.50 -6.93
N TYR A 152 11.11 2.74 -7.38
CA TYR A 152 11.30 3.02 -8.79
C TYR A 152 12.71 2.64 -9.24
N ILE A 153 12.80 1.96 -10.39
CA ILE A 153 14.06 1.60 -11.06
C ILE A 153 14.17 2.52 -12.30
N PRO A 154 15.00 3.58 -12.28
CA PRO A 154 15.03 4.53 -13.38
C PRO A 154 15.54 3.95 -14.70
N ALA A 155 14.93 4.35 -15.81
CA ALA A 155 15.47 4.14 -17.16
C ALA A 155 16.33 5.35 -17.57
N ALA A 156 17.00 5.25 -18.72
CA ALA A 156 17.84 6.34 -19.23
C ALA A 156 17.09 7.68 -19.33
N ASN A 157 15.84 7.67 -19.81
CA ASN A 157 15.00 8.86 -19.99
C ASN A 157 14.39 9.41 -18.69
N THR A 158 14.44 8.65 -17.59
CA THR A 158 13.87 9.03 -16.30
C THR A 158 14.90 9.03 -15.17
N SER A 159 16.18 8.85 -15.49
CA SER A 159 17.31 8.81 -14.56
C SER A 159 17.50 10.10 -13.74
N SER A 160 16.89 11.21 -14.18
CA SER A 160 16.94 12.49 -13.47
C SER A 160 15.89 12.64 -12.36
N ILE A 161 14.93 11.70 -12.25
CA ILE A 161 13.89 11.74 -11.23
C ILE A 161 14.49 11.35 -9.87
N PRO A 162 14.43 12.23 -8.85
CA PRO A 162 14.97 11.89 -7.54
C PRO A 162 14.18 10.76 -6.87
N PRO A 163 14.85 9.80 -6.21
CA PRO A 163 14.20 8.65 -5.59
C PRO A 163 13.26 9.00 -4.43
N ASN A 164 13.50 10.10 -3.70
CA ASN A 164 12.62 10.55 -2.62
C ASN A 164 11.30 11.19 -3.11
N LEU A 165 11.07 11.26 -4.42
CA LEU A 165 9.79 11.66 -5.01
C LEU A 165 8.93 10.45 -5.42
N THR A 166 9.51 9.25 -5.51
CA THR A 166 8.89 8.13 -6.23
C THR A 166 8.80 6.82 -5.46
N ASN A 167 9.37 6.76 -4.26
CA ASN A 167 9.54 5.50 -3.55
C ASN A 167 8.66 5.45 -2.30
N PRO A 168 7.32 5.29 -2.43
CA PRO A 168 6.43 5.24 -1.29
C PRO A 168 6.62 3.96 -0.47
N SER A 169 6.34 4.07 0.83
CA SER A 169 6.21 2.92 1.72
C SER A 169 5.05 3.11 2.69
N CYS A 170 4.41 1.99 3.03
CA CYS A 170 3.36 1.89 4.03
C CYS A 170 3.76 0.85 5.08
N VAL A 171 4.03 1.33 6.29
CA VAL A 171 4.42 0.51 7.44
C VAL A 171 3.40 0.71 8.57
N ALA A 172 2.36 -0.12 8.55
CA ALA A 172 1.27 -0.11 9.51
C ALA A 172 1.24 -1.39 10.40
N THR A 173 2.36 -2.07 10.53
CA THR A 173 2.56 -3.21 11.45
C THR A 173 3.47 -2.82 12.60
N SER A 174 3.00 -3.04 13.83
CA SER A 174 3.80 -2.79 15.02
C SER A 174 5.04 -3.69 15.03
N GLY A 175 6.19 -3.14 15.44
CA GLY A 175 7.48 -3.81 15.43
C GLY A 175 8.30 -3.60 14.16
N PHE A 176 7.69 -3.12 13.06
CA PHE A 176 8.40 -2.82 11.81
C PHE A 176 8.82 -1.35 11.67
N LEU A 177 8.32 -0.46 12.52
CA LEU A 177 8.72 0.95 12.49
C LEU A 177 10.14 1.16 13.00
N TRP A 178 10.93 1.88 12.21
CA TRP A 178 12.18 2.48 12.66
C TRP A 178 11.92 3.62 13.66
N PRO A 179 12.94 4.05 14.44
CA PRO A 179 12.80 5.17 15.37
C PRO A 179 12.21 6.43 14.72
N PRO A 180 11.41 7.23 15.45
CA PRO A 180 10.82 8.45 14.93
C PRO A 180 11.84 9.38 14.25
N SER A 181 11.61 9.67 12.98
CA SER A 181 12.41 10.59 12.18
C SER A 181 11.55 11.19 11.07
N ARG A 182 11.79 12.45 10.76
CA ARG A 182 11.16 13.18 9.62
C ARG A 182 11.75 12.80 8.27
N THR A 183 12.97 12.30 8.27
CA THR A 183 13.72 11.98 7.07
C THR A 183 14.45 10.66 7.22
N GLY A 184 14.63 9.96 6.11
CA GLY A 184 15.46 8.76 6.05
C GLY A 184 16.18 8.59 4.73
N GLU A 185 17.02 7.57 4.65
CA GLU A 185 17.80 7.26 3.45
C GLU A 185 17.38 5.94 2.81
N THR A 186 16.41 5.22 3.41
CA THR A 186 15.99 3.93 2.91
C THR A 186 15.37 4.06 1.52
N TYR A 187 15.85 3.23 0.60
CA TYR A 187 15.49 3.25 -0.82
C TYR A 187 15.71 4.61 -1.51
N SER A 188 16.60 5.42 -0.94
CA SER A 188 17.07 6.69 -1.50
C SER A 188 18.55 6.87 -1.11
N ASN A 189 18.97 8.06 -0.67
CA ASN A 189 20.31 8.34 -0.17
C ASN A 189 20.36 9.70 0.57
N ALA A 190 21.48 9.99 1.23
CA ALA A 190 21.72 11.25 1.95
C ALA A 190 21.54 12.53 1.09
N THR A 191 21.67 12.44 -0.24
CA THR A 191 21.47 13.58 -1.14
C THR A 191 19.99 13.88 -1.36
N TYR A 192 19.15 12.85 -1.32
CA TYR A 192 17.71 12.92 -1.53
C TYR A 192 16.99 12.24 -0.37
N PRO A 193 17.01 12.81 0.85
CA PRO A 193 16.40 12.17 2.00
C PRO A 193 14.88 11.98 1.78
N THR A 194 14.38 10.80 2.11
CA THR A 194 12.98 10.41 1.99
C THR A 194 12.15 11.05 3.11
N PRO A 195 11.07 11.79 2.81
CA PRO A 195 10.10 12.28 3.79
C PRO A 195 9.37 11.13 4.47
N TRP A 196 9.37 11.12 5.80
CA TRP A 196 8.68 10.11 6.60
C TRP A 196 7.63 10.74 7.51
N GLU A 197 6.59 9.96 7.78
CA GLU A 197 5.79 10.15 9.00
C GLU A 197 6.74 10.08 10.20
N SER A 198 6.72 11.09 11.07
CA SER A 198 7.72 11.27 12.10
C SER A 198 7.24 11.15 13.55
N ARG A 199 5.96 10.88 13.78
CA ARG A 199 5.32 10.99 15.09
C ARG A 199 4.83 9.66 15.64
N LEU A 200 4.38 8.75 14.77
CA LEU A 200 3.77 7.51 15.19
C LEU A 200 4.77 6.58 15.89
N THR A 201 4.32 5.99 16.98
CA THR A 201 5.05 4.97 17.72
C THR A 201 4.54 3.59 17.36
N ASN A 202 5.30 2.55 17.73
CA ASN A 202 4.82 1.17 17.61
C ASN A 202 3.52 0.93 18.41
N GLN A 203 3.26 1.72 19.46
CA GLN A 203 2.02 1.65 20.22
C GLN A 203 0.85 2.23 19.43
N ASP A 204 1.04 3.36 18.75
CA ASP A 204 0.00 3.98 17.92
C ASP A 204 -0.36 3.06 16.74
N ILE A 205 0.65 2.44 16.12
CA ILE A 205 0.45 1.47 15.03
C ILE A 205 -0.19 0.17 15.53
N ALA A 206 0.02 -0.26 16.77
CA ALA A 206 -0.68 -1.44 17.29
C ALA A 206 -2.21 -1.24 17.40
N GLY A 207 -2.68 0.02 17.42
CA GLY A 207 -4.07 0.37 17.68
C GLY A 207 -4.81 1.06 16.55
N TRP A 208 -4.20 1.23 15.36
CA TRP A 208 -4.83 2.00 14.29
C TRP A 208 -6.02 1.29 13.64
N CYS A 209 -5.97 -0.05 13.54
CA CYS A 209 -7.05 -0.82 12.94
C CYS A 209 -8.29 -0.80 13.86
N PRO A 210 -9.48 -0.38 13.36
CA PRO A 210 -10.71 -0.49 14.11
C PRO A 210 -10.97 -1.92 14.61
N TRP A 211 -11.57 -2.04 15.80
CA TRP A 211 -11.70 -3.33 16.48
C TRP A 211 -12.55 -4.34 15.70
N ASP A 212 -13.63 -3.87 15.10
CA ASP A 212 -14.56 -4.64 14.28
C ASP A 212 -14.00 -5.06 12.92
N LEU A 213 -12.85 -4.51 12.53
CA LEU A 213 -12.16 -4.79 11.27
C LEU A 213 -10.91 -5.65 11.43
N GLN A 214 -10.55 -6.00 12.67
CA GLN A 214 -9.49 -6.96 12.97
C GLN A 214 -9.88 -8.36 12.54
N VAL A 215 -8.99 -9.07 11.84
CA VAL A 215 -9.25 -10.46 11.41
C VAL A 215 -9.16 -11.41 12.60
N TYR A 216 -8.29 -11.13 13.57
CA TYR A 216 -8.10 -11.93 14.80
C TYR A 216 -8.33 -11.10 16.06
N PRO A 217 -9.57 -10.60 16.28
CA PRO A 217 -9.85 -9.71 17.40
C PRO A 217 -9.60 -10.45 18.74
N PRO A 218 -9.09 -9.76 19.78
CA PRO A 218 -8.88 -10.36 21.09
C PRO A 218 -10.13 -11.03 21.66
N ILE A 219 -9.95 -12.17 22.33
CA ILE A 219 -11.01 -13.11 22.77
C ILE A 219 -11.98 -12.52 23.83
N LYS A 220 -11.73 -11.34 24.40
CA LYS A 220 -12.51 -10.82 25.54
C LYS A 220 -13.38 -9.60 25.19
N PRO A 221 -14.66 -9.80 24.82
CA PRO A 221 -15.70 -8.80 25.01
C PRO A 221 -16.25 -8.95 26.45
N GLY A 222 -16.29 -7.88 27.24
CA GLY A 222 -17.13 -7.86 28.44
C GLY A 222 -18.60 -7.85 28.00
N ASP A 223 -19.44 -8.77 28.50
CA ASP A 223 -20.92 -8.77 28.45
C ASP A 223 -21.64 -8.12 27.24
N GLY A 224 -21.09 -8.26 26.02
CA GLY A 224 -21.65 -7.63 24.81
C GLY A 224 -21.52 -6.10 24.74
N VAL A 225 -20.72 -5.49 25.62
CA VAL A 225 -20.34 -4.07 25.60
C VAL A 225 -18.85 -4.00 25.32
N TYR A 226 -18.47 -3.61 24.10
CA TYR A 226 -17.07 -3.35 23.75
C TYR A 226 -16.58 -2.12 24.54
N PRO A 227 -15.64 -2.27 25.49
CA PRO A 227 -15.11 -1.14 26.22
C PRO A 227 -14.15 -0.38 25.29
N TYR A 228 -14.69 0.59 24.56
CA TYR A 228 -13.85 1.64 23.97
C TYR A 228 -13.13 2.41 25.08
N PRO A 229 -11.97 3.02 24.79
CA PRO A 229 -10.63 2.44 24.86
C PRO A 229 -10.09 2.23 26.30
N ASP A 230 -10.97 2.09 27.30
CA ASP A 230 -10.62 2.10 28.72
C ASP A 230 -10.18 0.75 29.30
N ASP A 231 -10.00 -0.28 28.47
CA ASP A 231 -9.49 -1.58 28.92
C ASP A 231 -7.99 -1.79 28.64
N ARG A 232 -7.31 -2.46 29.57
CA ARG A 232 -5.89 -2.85 29.43
C ARG A 232 -5.74 -4.13 28.57
N ILE A 233 -6.63 -4.36 27.60
CA ILE A 233 -6.59 -5.57 26.78
C ILE A 233 -5.43 -5.44 25.79
N GLN A 234 -4.49 -6.37 25.89
CA GLN A 234 -3.36 -6.42 24.98
C GLN A 234 -3.83 -6.88 23.60
N ARG A 235 -3.68 -6.01 22.59
CA ARG A 235 -3.88 -6.37 21.19
C ARG A 235 -2.80 -7.35 20.72
N PRO A 236 -3.10 -8.25 19.76
CA PRO A 236 -2.05 -8.98 19.07
C PRO A 236 -1.01 -8.00 18.47
N ILE A 237 0.26 -8.40 18.46
CA ILE A 237 1.36 -7.57 17.95
C ILE A 237 1.14 -7.21 16.47
N PHE A 238 0.49 -8.10 15.74
CA PHE A 238 0.04 -7.89 14.37
C PHE A 238 -1.31 -8.57 14.15
N ASP A 239 -2.25 -7.83 13.58
CA ASP A 239 -3.55 -8.33 13.12
C ASP A 239 -3.85 -7.69 11.76
N PRO A 240 -4.05 -8.50 10.70
CA PRO A 240 -4.55 -7.98 9.43
C PRO A 240 -5.85 -7.20 9.63
N CYS A 241 -6.00 -6.11 8.89
CA CYS A 241 -7.12 -5.19 9.02
C CYS A 241 -7.96 -5.21 7.75
N LEU A 242 -9.22 -5.65 7.86
CA LEU A 242 -10.20 -5.49 6.80
C LEU A 242 -10.45 -4.01 6.52
N SER A 243 -10.66 -3.65 5.27
CA SER A 243 -11.27 -2.36 4.98
C SER A 243 -12.76 -2.37 5.36
N ALA A 244 -13.35 -1.19 5.55
CA ALA A 244 -14.79 -1.09 5.84
C ALA A 244 -15.64 -1.75 4.73
N CYS A 245 -15.23 -1.60 3.46
CA CYS A 245 -15.90 -2.25 2.33
C CYS A 245 -15.77 -3.77 2.40
N ALA A 246 -14.56 -4.30 2.63
CA ALA A 246 -14.33 -5.74 2.74
C ALA A 246 -15.14 -6.39 3.86
N ALA A 247 -15.35 -5.68 4.98
CA ALA A 247 -16.07 -6.21 6.13
C ALA A 247 -17.61 -6.16 5.97
N THR A 248 -18.14 -5.13 5.31
CA THR A 248 -19.60 -4.85 5.33
C THR A 248 -20.29 -5.02 3.98
N ASN A 249 -19.54 -4.89 2.88
CA ASN A 249 -20.07 -4.78 1.52
C ASN A 249 -21.15 -3.68 1.38
N ASP A 250 -21.12 -2.65 2.24
CA ASP A 250 -22.06 -1.54 2.21
C ASP A 250 -21.72 -0.58 1.05
N PRO A 251 -22.66 -0.28 0.13
CA PRO A 251 -22.43 0.61 -1.00
C PRO A 251 -21.84 1.98 -0.62
N ALA A 252 -22.17 2.51 0.56
CA ALA A 252 -21.71 3.82 1.01
C ALA A 252 -20.20 3.87 1.29
N VAL A 253 -19.63 2.78 1.81
CA VAL A 253 -18.17 2.68 2.09
C VAL A 253 -17.41 2.02 0.95
N CYS A 254 -18.08 1.22 0.13
CA CYS A 254 -17.53 0.65 -1.10
C CYS A 254 -17.56 1.64 -2.28
N CYS A 255 -18.21 2.79 -2.14
CA CYS A 255 -18.41 3.78 -3.19
C CYS A 255 -19.06 3.20 -4.46
N THR A 256 -20.14 2.43 -4.30
CA THR A 256 -20.84 1.80 -5.44
C THR A 256 -22.28 2.30 -5.55
N GLY A 257 -22.89 2.10 -6.71
CA GLY A 257 -24.28 2.48 -6.94
C GLY A 257 -24.48 3.99 -6.86
N GLU A 258 -25.34 4.47 -5.95
CA GLU A 258 -25.56 5.91 -5.75
C GLU A 258 -24.35 6.65 -5.14
N PHE A 259 -23.40 5.90 -4.58
CA PHE A 259 -22.16 6.43 -4.01
C PHE A 259 -20.98 6.37 -4.98
N ASP A 260 -21.19 5.94 -6.24
CA ASP A 260 -20.18 5.94 -7.31
C ASP A 260 -19.93 7.38 -7.85
N ASP A 261 -19.70 8.31 -6.93
CA ASP A 261 -19.31 9.69 -7.21
C ASP A 261 -18.39 10.16 -6.07
N PRO A 262 -17.18 10.68 -6.36
CA PRO A 262 -16.26 11.18 -5.34
C PRO A 262 -16.83 12.34 -4.49
N LYS A 263 -17.86 13.05 -4.98
CA LYS A 263 -18.56 14.08 -4.22
C LYS A 263 -19.51 13.49 -3.19
N VAL A 264 -20.00 12.28 -3.42
CA VAL A 264 -21.00 11.60 -2.59
C VAL A 264 -20.33 10.62 -1.63
N CYS A 265 -19.43 9.76 -2.12
CA CYS A 265 -18.71 8.83 -1.24
C CYS A 265 -17.82 9.59 -0.25
N LYS A 266 -17.82 9.14 1.00
CA LYS A 266 -17.03 9.76 2.08
C LYS A 266 -16.10 8.73 2.69
N PRO A 267 -14.92 9.17 3.19
CA PRO A 267 -14.03 8.28 3.90
C PRO A 267 -14.75 7.69 5.13
N SER A 268 -14.51 6.40 5.37
CA SER A 268 -14.97 5.72 6.58
C SER A 268 -13.99 5.94 7.73
N LEU A 269 -14.36 5.53 8.96
CA LEU A 269 -13.41 5.50 10.08
C LEU A 269 -12.14 4.71 9.74
N TYR A 270 -12.29 3.57 9.05
CA TYR A 270 -11.14 2.80 8.55
C TYR A 270 -10.25 3.66 7.64
N SER A 271 -10.85 4.34 6.67
CA SER A 271 -10.12 5.13 5.68
C SER A 271 -9.32 6.25 6.34
N GLU A 272 -9.93 6.98 7.28
CA GLU A 272 -9.25 8.03 8.05
C GLU A 272 -8.09 7.47 8.89
N MET A 273 -8.29 6.32 9.55
CA MET A 273 -7.26 5.67 10.36
C MET A 273 -6.12 5.10 9.50
N ALA A 274 -6.43 4.46 8.38
CA ALA A 274 -5.47 3.95 7.41
C ALA A 274 -4.60 5.08 6.85
N LYS A 275 -5.20 6.22 6.50
CA LYS A 275 -4.48 7.40 6.04
C LYS A 275 -3.56 8.00 7.11
N SER A 276 -3.96 7.90 8.39
CA SER A 276 -3.11 8.37 9.50
C SER A 276 -1.81 7.57 9.64
N VAL A 277 -1.81 6.27 9.29
CA VAL A 277 -0.62 5.41 9.38
C VAL A 277 0.13 5.24 8.07
N CYS A 278 -0.55 5.38 6.92
CA CYS A 278 0.04 5.31 5.60
C CYS A 278 -0.45 6.49 4.74
N PRO A 279 0.14 7.69 4.90
CA PRO A 279 -0.34 8.92 4.26
C PRO A 279 -0.27 8.87 2.73
N ASP A 280 0.73 8.22 2.16
CA ASP A 280 0.89 8.08 0.71
C ASP A 280 0.09 6.94 0.08
N ALA A 281 -0.67 6.17 0.87
CA ALA A 281 -1.46 5.03 0.38
C ALA A 281 -2.93 5.40 0.15
N TYR A 282 -3.58 4.72 -0.81
CA TYR A 282 -5.03 4.75 -0.98
C TYR A 282 -5.71 4.09 0.22
N SER A 283 -6.70 4.75 0.80
CA SER A 283 -7.46 4.26 1.95
C SER A 283 -8.91 3.85 1.64
N PHE A 284 -9.43 4.28 0.48
CA PHE A 284 -10.73 3.86 -0.09
C PHE A 284 -10.81 4.23 -1.59
N ALA A 285 -11.88 3.80 -2.28
CA ALA A 285 -11.98 3.87 -3.75
C ALA A 285 -11.87 5.30 -4.34
N PHE A 286 -12.41 6.31 -3.66
CA PHE A 286 -12.31 7.71 -4.07
C PHE A 286 -11.38 8.53 -3.17
N ASP A 287 -10.38 7.88 -2.57
CA ASP A 287 -9.29 8.62 -1.94
C ASP A 287 -8.69 9.60 -2.96
N ASP A 288 -8.33 10.78 -2.48
CA ASP A 288 -8.05 11.90 -3.36
C ASP A 288 -6.77 11.67 -4.19
N GLN A 289 -6.51 12.60 -5.12
CA GLN A 289 -5.30 12.55 -5.97
C GLN A 289 -3.99 12.66 -5.17
N THR A 290 -4.03 12.82 -3.84
CA THR A 290 -2.85 12.79 -2.96
C THR A 290 -2.39 11.37 -2.61
N SER A 291 -2.95 10.34 -3.25
CA SER A 291 -2.59 8.92 -3.02
C SER A 291 -2.06 8.21 -4.27
N THR A 292 -2.14 8.82 -5.45
CA THR A 292 -1.56 8.27 -6.70
C THR A 292 -0.23 8.92 -7.01
N PHE A 293 0.78 8.11 -7.29
CA PHE A 293 2.02 8.59 -7.88
C PHE A 293 1.92 8.56 -9.40
N ILE A 294 2.27 9.68 -10.02
CA ILE A 294 2.30 9.82 -11.48
C ILE A 294 3.70 10.22 -11.87
N ILE A 295 4.33 9.45 -12.76
CA ILE A 295 5.62 9.79 -13.35
C ILE A 295 5.59 9.57 -14.87
N PRO A 296 6.54 10.15 -15.62
CA PRO A 296 6.70 9.84 -17.04
C PRO A 296 6.93 8.33 -17.25
N ALA A 297 6.32 7.78 -18.30
CA ALA A 297 6.42 6.36 -18.60
C ALA A 297 7.88 5.95 -18.88
N GLY A 298 8.24 4.77 -18.37
CA GLY A 298 9.59 4.20 -18.46
C GLY A 298 10.13 3.79 -17.09
N GLY A 299 11.30 3.14 -17.12
CA GLY A 299 11.90 2.53 -15.92
C GLY A 299 11.34 1.15 -15.63
N GLY A 300 11.48 0.72 -14.39
CA GLY A 300 10.97 -0.50 -13.81
C GLY A 300 10.64 -0.32 -12.34
N TRP A 301 10.28 -1.41 -11.69
CA TRP A 301 9.68 -1.38 -10.36
C TRP A 301 10.22 -2.49 -9.49
N GLU A 302 10.33 -2.23 -8.20
CA GLU A 302 10.58 -3.24 -7.18
C GLU A 302 9.54 -3.12 -6.08
N VAL A 303 8.82 -4.20 -5.81
CA VAL A 303 7.88 -4.30 -4.69
C VAL A 303 8.60 -4.97 -3.53
N VAL A 304 8.67 -4.30 -2.39
CA VAL A 304 9.37 -4.80 -1.20
C VAL A 304 8.37 -5.05 -0.09
N PHE A 305 8.26 -6.30 0.36
CA PHE A 305 7.51 -6.65 1.56
C PHE A 305 8.35 -6.40 2.80
N CYS A 306 7.73 -5.86 3.86
CA CYS A 306 8.40 -5.46 5.09
C CYS A 306 9.57 -4.49 4.85
N PRO A 307 9.36 -3.36 4.16
CA PRO A 307 10.42 -2.40 3.90
C PRO A 307 11.01 -1.86 5.19
N ALA A 308 12.30 -1.52 5.13
CA ALA A 308 12.94 -0.78 6.21
C ALA A 308 12.45 0.67 6.25
N GLY A 309 12.46 1.30 7.43
CA GLY A 309 12.07 2.70 7.61
C GLY A 309 10.68 2.86 8.21
N ARG A 310 9.92 3.81 7.66
CA ARG A 310 8.62 4.28 8.16
C ARG A 310 7.69 4.55 6.97
N SER A 311 6.41 4.75 7.22
CA SER A 311 5.50 5.22 6.16
C SER A 311 5.96 6.57 5.61
N THR A 312 5.85 6.75 4.30
CA THR A 312 6.25 7.98 3.62
C THR A 312 5.16 9.04 3.68
N ASP A 313 5.58 10.30 3.55
CA ASP A 313 4.71 11.49 3.44
C ASP A 313 5.11 12.31 2.19
N ILE A 314 5.47 11.59 1.12
CA ILE A 314 6.05 12.14 -0.11
C ILE A 314 5.02 12.99 -0.85
N LEU A 315 3.76 12.57 -0.97
CA LEU A 315 2.77 13.31 -1.74
C LEU A 315 2.36 14.61 -1.03
N ALA A 316 2.31 14.60 0.30
CA ALA A 316 2.14 15.82 1.09
C ALA A 316 3.35 16.78 0.94
N THR A 317 4.56 16.23 0.90
CA THR A 317 5.80 17.04 0.84
C THR A 317 6.11 17.55 -0.57
N PHE A 318 5.97 16.69 -1.58
CA PHE A 318 6.46 16.87 -2.94
C PHE A 318 5.39 16.72 -4.03
N GLY A 319 4.10 16.64 -3.68
CA GLY A 319 3.03 16.39 -4.66
C GLY A 319 3.00 17.40 -5.81
N SER A 320 3.28 18.67 -5.54
CA SER A 320 3.38 19.72 -6.57
C SER A 320 4.58 19.51 -7.51
N GLN A 321 5.71 19.07 -6.95
CA GLN A 321 6.93 18.77 -7.69
C GLN A 321 6.72 17.53 -8.57
N LEU A 322 6.12 16.47 -8.02
CA LEU A 322 5.81 15.24 -8.75
C LEU A 322 4.85 15.51 -9.92
N SER A 323 3.82 16.34 -9.71
CA SER A 323 2.90 16.79 -10.78
C SER A 323 3.62 17.50 -11.93
N SER A 324 4.62 18.33 -11.61
CA SER A 324 5.46 18.99 -12.61
C SER A 324 6.34 17.99 -13.36
N VAL A 325 6.89 16.97 -12.69
CA VAL A 325 7.71 15.92 -13.30
C VAL A 325 6.87 15.07 -14.25
N ALA A 326 5.66 14.68 -13.83
CA ALA A 326 4.70 13.92 -14.62
C ALA A 326 4.31 14.62 -15.94
N SER A 327 4.24 15.96 -15.91
CA SER A 327 3.92 16.78 -17.08
C SER A 327 5.14 17.09 -17.97
N GLY A 328 6.35 16.97 -17.44
CA GLY A 328 7.61 17.39 -18.07
C GLY A 328 8.34 16.31 -18.90
N GLY A 329 7.74 15.13 -19.10
CA GLY A 329 8.28 14.10 -20.00
C GLY A 329 9.62 13.49 -19.57
N GLY A 330 9.94 13.49 -18.27
CA GLY A 330 11.11 12.81 -17.68
C GLY A 330 12.27 13.73 -17.33
N THR A 331 12.23 14.98 -17.79
CA THR A 331 13.23 15.99 -17.42
C THR A 331 12.80 16.70 -16.15
N VAL A 332 13.61 16.59 -15.10
CA VAL A 332 13.36 17.28 -13.84
C VAL A 332 13.87 18.72 -13.91
N ALA A 333 12.97 19.68 -13.66
CA ALA A 333 13.35 21.08 -13.56
C ALA A 333 14.32 21.28 -12.38
N LYS A 334 15.32 22.16 -12.55
CA LYS A 334 16.32 22.44 -11.51
C LYS A 334 15.69 22.78 -10.14
N ALA A 335 14.59 23.53 -10.13
CA ALA A 335 13.88 23.88 -8.90
C ALA A 335 13.31 22.66 -8.15
N VAL A 336 12.88 21.62 -8.88
CA VAL A 336 12.41 20.37 -8.28
C VAL A 336 13.57 19.59 -7.68
N ASP A 337 14.70 19.47 -8.40
CA ASP A 337 15.92 18.82 -7.88
C ASP A 337 16.47 19.55 -6.65
N ASP A 338 16.57 20.89 -6.71
CA ASP A 338 17.03 21.71 -5.59
C ASP A 338 16.10 21.56 -4.36
N ALA A 339 14.78 21.45 -4.55
CA ALA A 339 13.82 21.18 -3.47
C ALA A 339 13.97 19.77 -2.88
N ALA A 340 14.12 18.76 -3.73
CA ALA A 340 14.29 17.36 -3.33
C ALA A 340 15.54 17.12 -2.47
N ARG A 341 16.58 17.94 -2.64
CA ARG A 341 17.81 17.90 -1.82
C ARG A 341 17.72 18.70 -0.52
N ASN A 342 16.71 19.56 -0.38
CA ASN A 342 16.63 20.50 0.73
C ASN A 342 15.91 19.87 1.93
N VAL A 343 16.67 19.43 2.93
CA VAL A 343 16.10 18.88 4.18
C VAL A 343 15.16 19.87 4.86
N THR A 344 15.46 21.18 4.84
CA THR A 344 14.59 22.19 5.45
C THR A 344 13.24 22.26 4.74
N PHE A 345 13.21 22.05 3.43
CA PHE A 345 11.97 21.97 2.66
C PHE A 345 11.10 20.81 3.18
N ILE A 346 11.67 19.61 3.33
CA ILE A 346 10.98 18.43 3.88
C ILE A 346 10.46 18.70 5.30
N MET A 347 11.30 19.27 6.16
CA MET A 347 10.96 19.53 7.57
C MET A 347 9.81 20.54 7.73
N THR A 348 9.59 21.40 6.74
CA THR A 348 8.58 22.47 6.77
C THR A 348 7.28 22.11 6.04
N HIS A 349 7.28 21.05 5.21
CA HIS A 349 6.18 20.73 4.28
C HIS A 349 5.44 19.41 4.56
N GLY A 350 5.52 18.81 5.75
CA GLY A 350 4.87 17.52 6.01
C GLY A 350 4.31 17.33 7.41
N SER A 351 3.01 17.02 7.51
CA SER A 351 2.39 15.93 8.30
C SER A 351 0.88 16.17 8.38
N GLY A 352 0.13 15.78 7.35
CA GLY A 352 -1.34 15.72 7.41
C GLY A 352 -1.83 14.64 8.39
N ALA A 353 -1.07 13.54 8.52
CA ALA A 353 -1.37 12.41 9.40
C ALA A 353 -1.60 12.78 10.88
N ALA A 354 -0.83 13.75 11.38
CA ALA A 354 -0.87 14.13 12.78
C ALA A 354 -2.05 15.05 13.15
N GLU A 355 -2.57 15.83 12.20
CA GLU A 355 -3.82 16.58 12.40
C GLU A 355 -5.03 15.63 12.39
N MET A 356 -4.97 14.54 11.61
CA MET A 356 -6.05 13.54 11.56
C MET A 356 -6.11 12.71 12.85
N TRP A 357 -4.97 12.28 13.40
CA TRP A 357 -4.93 11.52 14.66
C TRP A 357 -5.41 12.35 15.87
N ALA A 358 -5.09 13.66 15.89
CA ALA A 358 -5.59 14.59 16.90
C ALA A 358 -7.12 14.85 16.79
N ARG A 359 -7.70 14.70 15.59
CA ARG A 359 -9.16 14.77 15.38
C ARG A 359 -9.86 13.46 15.76
N GLY A 360 -9.24 12.31 15.49
CA GLY A 360 -9.78 10.98 15.85
C GLY A 360 -9.76 10.68 17.35
N THR A 361 -8.83 11.28 18.11
CA THR A 361 -8.75 11.15 19.57
C THR A 361 -9.44 12.30 20.32
N GLY A 362 -9.85 13.36 19.62
CA GLY A 362 -10.28 14.63 20.19
C GLY A 362 -11.78 14.91 20.09
N TRP A 363 -12.64 14.01 20.57
CA TRP A 363 -14.01 14.37 20.95
C TRP A 363 -14.23 13.99 22.40
N LEU A 364 -14.07 14.96 23.31
CA LEU A 364 -14.86 15.16 24.52
C LEU A 364 -14.39 16.47 25.20
N VAL A 365 -15.36 17.32 25.53
CA VAL A 365 -15.27 18.59 26.28
C VAL A 365 -14.98 19.86 25.47
N ALA A 366 -16.03 20.46 24.93
CA ALA A 366 -16.42 21.85 25.24
C ALA A 366 -17.80 22.19 24.64
N VAL A 367 -18.88 21.66 25.21
CA VAL A 367 -20.19 22.33 25.08
C VAL A 367 -20.20 23.44 26.13
N ALA A 368 -19.71 24.63 25.75
CA ALA A 368 -19.97 25.83 26.51
C ALA A 368 -21.44 26.21 26.28
N VAL A 369 -22.30 25.83 27.22
CA VAL A 369 -23.67 26.35 27.32
C VAL A 369 -23.57 27.84 27.63
N VAL A 370 -23.69 28.68 26.60
CA VAL A 370 -23.89 30.12 26.78
C VAL A 370 -25.36 30.32 27.13
N CYS A 371 -25.68 30.27 28.43
CA CYS A 371 -26.94 30.80 28.94
C CYS A 371 -26.90 32.33 28.83
N SER A 372 -27.46 32.88 27.75
CA SER A 372 -27.75 34.31 27.65
C SER A 372 -28.96 34.65 28.52
N VAL A 373 -28.70 35.30 29.64
CA VAL A 373 -29.70 35.97 30.48
C VAL A 373 -30.27 37.14 29.67
N VAL A 374 -31.53 37.03 29.26
CA VAL A 374 -32.30 38.17 28.74
C VAL A 374 -32.83 38.95 29.95
N VAL A 375 -32.15 40.06 30.27
CA VAL A 375 -32.71 41.11 31.14
C VAL A 375 -33.70 41.91 30.30
N LEU A 376 -34.99 41.73 30.57
CA LEU A 376 -36.06 42.61 30.10
C LEU A 376 -36.01 43.90 30.92
N LEU A 377 -35.77 45.02 30.24
CA LEU A 377 -36.12 46.35 30.74
C LEU A 377 -37.64 46.50 30.65
N GLY A 378 -38.26 46.76 31.80
CA GLY A 378 -39.65 47.17 32.00
C GLY A 378 -39.75 47.88 33.33
#